data_AF-A0A9P6C202-F1
#
_entry.id   AF-A0A9P6C202-F1
#
_cell.length_a   1.000
_cell.length_b   1.000
_cell.length_c   1.000
_cell.angle_alpha   90.00
_cell.angle_beta   90.00
_cell.angle_gamma   90.00
#
_symmetry.space_group_name_H-M   'P 1'
#
loop_
_entity.id
_entity.type
_entity.pdbx_description
1 polymer ?
#
loop_
_entity_poly.entity_id
_entity_poly.type
_entity_poly.pdbx_seq_one_letter_code
_entity_poly.pdbx_strand_id
1 'polypeptide(L)'
;MLGDGPHKASNVYAFAITSHQIWTKTQSFQDHRLDMEEFLQEVMQRGARPEYPDPTPLGTKSIWKIFEECWRQDPHKRLDMESAVQKISSISLPRQRILSTCQNRVSSMGTRCL
;
A
#
# COMPACT_ATOMS: atom_id res chain seq x y z
N MET A 1 16.77 17.20 23.47
CA MET A 1 16.50 17.30 22.02
C MET A 1 16.78 15.94 21.40
N LEU A 2 15.77 15.10 21.17
CA LEU A 2 15.91 13.73 20.65
C LEU A 2 14.86 13.57 19.54
N GLY A 3 15.23 13.82 18.28
CA GLY A 3 14.24 13.82 17.19
C GLY A 3 14.76 13.59 15.77
N ASP A 4 16.08 13.60 15.54
CA ASP A 4 16.66 13.42 14.21
C ASP A 4 17.43 12.10 14.06
N GLY A 5 16.86 11.01 14.58
CA GLY A 5 17.39 9.66 14.37
C GLY A 5 16.90 8.99 13.07
N PRO A 6 17.52 7.86 12.66
CA PRO A 6 17.15 7.04 11.48
C PRO A 6 15.67 6.59 11.43
N HIS A 7 14.93 6.82 12.51
CA HIS A 7 13.50 6.56 12.64
C HIS A 7 12.65 7.19 11.52
N LYS A 8 12.97 8.40 11.04
CA LYS A 8 12.17 9.04 9.97
C LYS A 8 12.18 8.21 8.68
N ALA A 9 13.38 7.88 8.18
CA ALA A 9 13.54 7.07 6.97
C ALA A 9 13.06 5.61 7.14
N SER A 10 13.18 5.06 8.35
CA SER A 10 12.60 3.75 8.68
C SER A 10 11.07 3.76 8.70
N ASN A 11 10.46 4.84 9.21
CA ASN A 11 9.00 5.00 9.19
C ASN A 11 8.46 5.14 7.77
N VAL A 12 9.16 5.88 6.89
CA VAL A 12 8.82 5.96 5.46
C VAL A 12 8.84 4.57 4.81
N TYR A 13 9.87 3.78 5.10
CA TYR A 13 9.98 2.42 4.58
C TYR A 13 8.81 1.55 5.05
N ALA A 14 8.54 1.54 6.36
CA ALA A 14 7.43 0.78 6.93
C ALA A 14 6.08 1.22 6.34
N PHE A 15 5.89 2.53 6.17
CA PHE A 15 4.71 3.09 5.51
C PHE A 15 4.50 2.53 4.10
N ALA A 16 5.55 2.46 3.28
CA ALA A 16 5.44 1.91 1.92
C ALA A 16 5.05 0.43 1.91
N ILE A 17 5.67 -0.39 2.78
CA ILE A 17 5.38 -1.83 2.89
C ILE A 17 3.94 -2.05 3.39
N THR A 18 3.52 -1.35 4.44
CA THR A 18 2.16 -1.47 4.96
C THR A 18 1.13 -0.95 3.94
N SER A 19 1.41 0.16 3.26
CA SER A 19 0.52 0.71 2.24
C SER A 19 0.37 -0.23 1.04
N HIS A 20 1.47 -0.88 0.64
CA HIS A 20 1.45 -1.94 -0.37
C HIS A 20 0.49 -3.05 0.05
N GLN A 21 0.63 -3.60 1.26
CA GLN A 21 -0.23 -4.68 1.77
C GLN A 21 -1.71 -4.28 1.79
N ILE A 22 -2.01 -3.05 2.20
CA ILE A 22 -3.37 -2.52 2.20
C ILE A 22 -3.92 -2.44 0.76
N TRP A 23 -3.08 -1.98 -0.18
CA TRP A 23 -3.47 -1.76 -1.57
C TRP A 23 -3.71 -3.05 -2.34
N THR A 24 -2.84 -4.05 -2.14
CA THR A 24 -2.91 -5.34 -2.83
C THR A 24 -3.80 -6.34 -2.12
N LYS A 25 -4.08 -6.13 -0.82
CA LYS A 25 -4.74 -7.09 0.08
C LYS A 25 -3.99 -8.43 0.16
N THR A 26 -2.70 -8.42 -0.11
CA THR A 26 -1.81 -9.59 -0.03
C THR A 26 -0.71 -9.34 0.99
N GLN A 27 -0.15 -10.42 1.52
CA GLN A 27 1.02 -10.30 2.38
C GLN A 27 2.23 -9.91 1.52
N SER A 28 3.03 -8.93 1.96
CA SER A 28 4.29 -8.64 1.26
C SER A 28 5.22 -9.83 1.37
N PHE A 29 5.88 -10.19 0.27
CA PHE A 29 6.80 -11.33 0.19
C PHE A 29 6.13 -12.69 0.46
N GLN A 30 4.84 -12.83 0.15
CA GLN A 30 4.06 -14.05 0.42
C GLN A 30 4.66 -15.32 -0.22
N ASP A 31 5.29 -15.19 -1.39
CA ASP A 31 5.87 -16.33 -2.12
C ASP A 31 7.28 -16.71 -1.62
N HIS A 32 7.85 -15.90 -0.75
CA HIS A 32 9.19 -16.10 -0.22
C HIS A 32 9.07 -16.94 1.05
N ARG A 33 9.08 -18.26 0.91
CA ARG A 33 9.25 -19.21 2.03
C ARG A 33 10.70 -19.21 2.55
N LEU A 34 11.26 -18.01 2.67
CA LEU A 34 12.61 -17.79 3.15
C LEU A 34 12.60 -17.87 4.67
N ASP A 35 13.66 -18.42 5.24
CA ASP A 35 13.91 -18.21 6.66
C ASP A 35 14.24 -16.74 6.94
N MET A 36 14.31 -16.37 8.22
CA MET A 36 14.54 -14.98 8.62
C MET A 36 15.91 -14.45 8.16
N GLU A 37 16.93 -15.31 8.05
CA GLU A 37 18.27 -14.88 7.65
C GLU A 37 18.31 -14.62 6.15
N GLU A 38 17.79 -15.54 5.34
CA GLU A 38 17.63 -15.38 3.90
C GLU A 38 16.80 -14.15 3.56
N PHE A 39 15.68 -13.94 4.27
CA PHE A 39 14.85 -12.74 4.09
C PHE A 39 15.64 -11.45 4.34
N LEU A 40 16.43 -11.39 5.42
CA LEU A 40 17.25 -10.23 5.72
C LEU A 40 18.34 -10.02 4.67
N GLN A 41 18.97 -11.09 4.17
CA GLN A 41 19.95 -10.99 3.08
C GLN A 41 19.32 -10.44 1.80
N GLU A 42 18.16 -10.96 1.40
CA GLU A 42 17.43 -10.48 0.22
C GLU A 42 17.06 -9.00 0.35
N VAL A 43 16.45 -8.60 1.47
CA VAL A 43 15.95 -7.22 1.63
C VAL A 43 17.07 -6.22 1.89
N MET A 44 18.04 -6.57 2.75
CA MET A 44 19.09 -5.64 3.21
C MET A 44 20.31 -5.60 2.30
N GLN A 45 20.67 -6.70 1.64
CA GLN A 45 21.87 -6.76 0.80
C GLN A 45 21.52 -6.71 -0.68
N ARG A 46 20.53 -7.50 -1.13
CA ARG A 46 20.13 -7.57 -2.54
C ARG A 46 19.08 -6.53 -2.92
N GLY A 47 18.45 -5.90 -1.93
CA GLY A 47 17.47 -4.85 -2.15
C GLY A 47 16.12 -5.36 -2.64
N ALA A 48 15.76 -6.61 -2.32
CA ALA A 48 14.47 -7.19 -2.67
C ALA A 48 13.32 -6.33 -2.14
N ARG A 49 12.28 -6.13 -2.96
CA ARG A 49 11.08 -5.36 -2.65
C ARG A 49 9.83 -6.10 -3.12
N PRO A 50 8.64 -5.76 -2.59
CA PRO A 50 7.41 -6.35 -3.08
C PRO A 50 7.28 -6.19 -4.59
N GLU A 51 6.83 -7.26 -5.25
CA GLU A 51 6.61 -7.26 -6.70
C GLU A 51 5.40 -6.41 -7.06
N TYR A 52 5.40 -5.89 -8.28
CA TYR A 52 4.24 -5.18 -8.81
C TYR A 52 3.04 -6.14 -8.83
N PRO A 53 1.89 -5.77 -8.24
CA PRO A 53 0.83 -6.72 -8.01
C PRO A 53 0.17 -7.18 -9.32
N ASP A 54 -0.03 -8.50 -9.42
CA ASP A 54 -0.83 -9.16 -10.43
C ASP A 54 -1.86 -10.09 -9.73
N PRO A 55 -3.18 -9.86 -9.87
CA PRO A 55 -3.83 -8.84 -10.69
C PRO A 55 -3.64 -7.42 -10.15
N THR A 56 -3.40 -6.46 -11.05
CA THR A 56 -3.14 -5.05 -10.70
C THR A 56 -4.41 -4.29 -10.31
N PRO A 57 -4.55 -3.80 -9.06
CA PRO A 57 -5.68 -2.96 -8.67
C PRO A 57 -5.76 -1.64 -9.47
N LEU A 58 -6.96 -1.06 -9.60
CA LEU A 58 -7.12 0.24 -10.26
C LEU A 58 -6.32 1.33 -9.54
N GLY A 59 -5.62 2.17 -10.30
CA GLY A 59 -4.82 3.27 -9.73
C GLY A 59 -3.45 2.85 -9.19
N THR A 60 -3.12 1.55 -9.20
CA THR A 60 -1.82 1.04 -8.73
C THR A 60 -0.65 1.70 -9.43
N LYS A 61 -0.74 1.88 -10.75
CA LYS A 61 0.34 2.53 -11.54
C LYS A 61 0.71 3.92 -11.02
N SER A 62 -0.27 4.67 -10.48
CA SER A 62 -0.06 6.03 -9.97
C SER A 62 0.58 6.02 -8.59
N ILE A 63 0.17 5.11 -7.70
CA ILE A 63 0.69 5.02 -6.33
C ILE A 63 2.02 4.25 -6.27
N TRP A 64 2.28 3.32 -7.19
CA TRP A 64 3.43 2.43 -7.16
C TRP A 64 4.76 3.16 -7.16
N LYS A 65 4.90 4.19 -8.01
CA LYS A 65 6.11 5.02 -8.05
C LYS A 65 6.42 5.69 -6.72
N ILE A 66 5.39 6.02 -5.94
CA ILE A 66 5.55 6.62 -4.61
C ILE A 66 6.08 5.56 -3.64
N PHE A 67 5.56 4.34 -3.68
CA PHE A 67 6.10 3.24 -2.87
C PHE A 67 7.57 2.96 -3.21
N GLU A 68 7.93 2.95 -4.48
CA GLU A 68 9.31 2.78 -4.95
C GLU A 68 10.29 3.82 -4.39
N GLU A 69 9.87 5.08 -4.35
CA GLU A 69 10.66 6.15 -3.74
C GLU A 69 10.74 6.03 -2.21
N CYS A 70 9.67 5.60 -1.55
CA CYS A 70 9.61 5.44 -0.11
C CYS A 70 10.45 4.26 0.41
N TRP A 71 10.60 3.17 -0.36
CA TRP A 71 11.38 2.00 0.06
C TRP A 71 12.76 1.87 -0.57
N ARG A 72 13.36 2.95 -1.08
CA ARG A 72 14.74 2.93 -1.61
C ARG A 72 15.72 2.31 -0.62
N GLN A 73 16.70 1.57 -1.14
CA GLN A 73 17.69 0.87 -0.32
C GLN A 73 18.43 1.84 0.60
N ASP A 74 18.98 2.91 0.02
CA ASP A 74 19.63 4.01 0.72
C ASP A 74 18.59 4.86 1.48
N PRO A 75 18.63 4.88 2.83
CA PRO A 75 17.69 5.66 3.64
C PRO A 75 17.69 7.16 3.34
N HIS A 76 18.83 7.73 2.90
CA HIS A 76 18.95 9.16 2.60
C HIS A 76 18.30 9.54 1.26
N LYS A 77 18.06 8.55 0.39
CA LYS A 77 17.39 8.76 -0.90
C LYS A 77 15.90 8.52 -0.83
N ARG A 78 15.37 8.05 0.30
CA ARG A 78 13.93 7.81 0.48
C ARG A 78 13.19 9.14 0.47
N LEU A 79 11.99 9.12 -0.08
CA LEU A 79 11.07 10.25 0.00
C LEU A 79 10.76 10.56 1.47
N ASP A 80 10.69 11.82 1.88
CA ASP A 80 10.21 12.13 3.22
C ASP A 80 8.68 11.96 3.31
N MET A 81 8.16 11.81 4.54
CA MET A 81 6.73 11.54 4.74
C MET A 81 5.82 12.68 4.25
N GLU A 82 6.26 13.93 4.36
CA GLU A 82 5.45 15.07 3.93
C GLU A 82 5.30 15.06 2.40
N SER A 83 6.41 14.89 1.69
CA SER A 83 6.44 14.72 0.23
C SER A 83 5.62 13.50 -0.22
N ALA A 84 5.68 12.39 0.52
CA ALA A 84 4.89 11.19 0.21
C ALA A 84 3.38 11.50 0.27
N VAL A 85 2.91 12.12 1.35
CA VAL A 85 1.49 12.49 1.51
C VAL A 85 1.06 13.50 0.44
N GLN A 86 1.89 14.51 0.16
CA GLN A 86 1.62 15.48 -0.90
C GLN A 86 1.46 14.80 -2.26
N LYS A 87 2.41 13.93 -2.65
CA LYS A 87 2.31 13.19 -3.91
C LYS A 87 1.06 12.32 -3.97
N ILE A 88 0.71 11.61 -2.90
CA ILE A 88 -0.49 10.78 -2.83
C ILE A 88 -1.76 11.64 -2.99
N SER A 89 -1.82 12.79 -2.31
CA SER A 89 -2.97 13.70 -2.39
C SER A 89 -3.15 14.31 -3.79
N SER A 90 -2.06 14.47 -4.54
CA SER A 90 -2.09 14.96 -5.91
C SER A 90 -2.57 13.93 -6.93
N ILE A 91 -2.63 12.64 -6.56
CA ILE A 91 -3.20 11.61 -7.41
C ILE A 91 -4.72 11.81 -7.43
N SER A 92 -5.21 12.41 -8.52
CA SER A 92 -6.64 12.41 -8.82
C SER A 92 -7.06 10.98 -9.20
N LEU A 93 -7.47 10.18 -8.21
CA LEU A 93 -8.19 8.96 -8.52
C LEU A 93 -9.56 9.37 -9.08
N PRO A 94 -10.02 8.76 -10.20
CA PRO A 94 -11.40 8.96 -10.62
C PRO A 94 -12.28 8.53 -9.44
N ARG A 95 -12.99 9.51 -8.86
CA ARG A 95 -13.90 9.30 -7.73
C ARG A 95 -14.79 8.12 -8.10
N GLN A 96 -14.58 6.96 -7.48
CA GLN A 96 -15.49 5.86 -7.68
C GLN A 96 -16.83 6.35 -7.16
N ARG A 97 -17.74 6.57 -8.09
CA ARG A 97 -19.16 6.74 -7.79
C ARG A 97 -19.52 5.41 -7.15
N ILE A 98 -19.57 5.36 -5.82
CA ILE A 98 -20.22 4.26 -5.12
C ILE A 98 -21.67 4.31 -5.61
N LEU A 99 -21.94 3.59 -6.70
CA LEU A 99 -23.30 3.39 -7.18
C LEU A 99 -23.95 2.47 -6.16
N SER A 100 -24.61 3.10 -5.19
CA SER A 100 -25.84 2.67 -4.55
C SER A 100 -26.32 1.26 -4.87
N THR A 101 -25.72 0.24 -4.26
CA THR A 101 -26.33 -1.12 -4.24
C THR A 101 -27.24 -1.34 -3.02
N CYS A 102 -27.46 -0.32 -2.18
CA CYS A 102 -28.32 -0.45 -0.99
C CYS A 102 -29.80 -0.07 -1.20
N GLN A 103 -30.27 0.19 -2.42
CA GLN A 103 -31.66 0.64 -2.63
C GLN A 103 -32.63 -0.39 -3.20
N ASN A 104 -32.22 -1.65 -3.41
CA ASN A 104 -33.10 -2.71 -3.93
C ASN A 104 -33.24 -3.92 -2.98
N ARG A 105 -33.40 -3.69 -1.66
CA ARG A 105 -33.78 -4.77 -0.73
C ARG A 105 -34.88 -4.39 0.26
N VAL A 106 -35.76 -3.44 -0.10
CA VAL A 106 -36.98 -3.14 0.68
C VAL A 106 -38.19 -2.99 -0.25
N SER A 107 -38.44 -3.98 -1.12
CA SER A 107 -39.68 -4.07 -1.89
C SER A 107 -40.00 -5.53 -2.29
N SER A 108 -40.10 -6.45 -1.32
CA SER A 108 -40.76 -7.77 -1.53
C SER A 108 -40.76 -8.57 -0.23
N MET A 109 -41.64 -8.23 0.71
CA MET A 109 -42.47 -9.18 1.47
C MET A 109 -43.26 -8.38 2.52
N GLY A 110 -44.23 -7.63 1.99
CA GLY A 110 -45.38 -7.16 2.75
C GLY A 110 -46.61 -7.92 2.28
N THR A 111 -47.19 -8.69 3.19
CA THR A 111 -48.63 -8.93 3.33
C THR A 111 -49.34 -9.80 2.27
N ARG A 112 -49.74 -11.00 2.69
CA ARG A 112 -51.13 -11.46 2.58
C ARG A 112 -51.40 -12.51 3.66
N CYS A 113 -52.09 -12.08 4.72
CA CYS A 113 -53.10 -12.91 5.35
C CYS A 113 -54.19 -13.17 4.31
N LEU A 114 -54.57 -14.43 4.14
CA LEU A 114 -55.94 -14.94 4.06
C LEU A 114 -55.87 -16.44 4.35
#